data_AF-A0A2V8QNV0-F1
#
_entry.id   AF-A0A2V8QNV0-F1
#
_cell.length_a   1.000
_cell.length_b   1.000
_cell.length_c   1.000
_cell.angle_alpha   90.00
_cell.angle_beta   90.00
_cell.angle_gamma   90.00
#
_symmetry.space_group_name_H-M   'P 1'
#
loop_
_entity.id
_entity.type
_entity.pdbx_description
1 polymer ?
#
loop_
_entity_poly.entity_id
_entity_poly.type
_entity_poly.pdbx_seq_one_letter_code
_entity_poly.pdbx_strand_id
1 'polypeptide(L)'
;MGRVFDALRRQSATEKTGAPKHESRSSERRNESPSVSGLPSSRQIEEQLFSGSSIINVSPETARSSASTAHTADVPDGSALSGGIASRDAGATLDAAGSARVGGFVTYDISPARVEPHFVAISQPRSAYCEQFRSLRTRILQAGERLQTRAIVITSAGIAEGKTLTALNLAWLLAQTEGVRCLIIDSDLRQPCATDYLGIDAPVGLSEVLGGQIRLEDAIVRLDPAGLYLLPGGKARDDVAELLSGPTYARILTDVRRMFDYIFLLTQAC
;
A
#
# COMPACT_ATOMS: atom_id res chain seq x y z
N MET A 1 -42.46 8.90 7.64
CA MET A 1 -42.16 8.26 6.35
C MET A 1 -40.67 7.97 6.34
N GLY A 2 -40.15 6.77 6.46
CA GLY A 2 -40.74 5.45 6.27
C GLY A 2 -39.73 4.60 5.50
N ARG A 3 -39.47 3.39 6.02
CA ARG A 3 -38.95 2.20 5.33
C ARG A 3 -37.45 2.17 5.01
N VAL A 4 -36.62 1.65 5.94
CA VAL A 4 -35.62 0.57 5.68
C VAL A 4 -35.24 -0.15 7.00
N PHE A 5 -36.20 -0.51 7.85
CA PHE A 5 -35.94 -1.34 9.05
C PHE A 5 -37.14 -2.24 9.31
N ASP A 6 -37.30 -3.31 8.52
CA ASP A 6 -38.27 -4.37 8.80
C ASP A 6 -38.02 -5.65 7.97
N ALA A 7 -36.87 -6.30 8.17
CA ALA A 7 -36.60 -7.60 7.55
C ALA A 7 -35.99 -8.68 8.48
N LEU A 8 -35.90 -8.44 9.80
CA LEU A 8 -35.24 -9.37 10.72
C LEU A 8 -36.08 -9.81 11.93
N ARG A 9 -37.42 -9.72 11.87
CA ARG A 9 -38.27 -10.06 13.02
C ARG A 9 -39.45 -11.01 12.74
N ARG A 10 -39.31 -11.94 11.80
CA ARG A 10 -40.37 -12.96 11.51
C ARG A 10 -39.87 -14.39 11.27
N GLN A 11 -38.92 -14.90 12.07
CA GLN A 11 -38.67 -16.36 12.10
C GLN A 11 -38.47 -16.98 13.49
N SER A 12 -38.79 -16.29 14.58
CA SER A 12 -38.73 -16.86 15.93
C SER A 12 -40.11 -17.00 16.58
N ALA A 13 -41.01 -17.79 16.00
CA ALA A 13 -42.23 -18.26 16.70
C ALA A 13 -42.99 -19.32 15.88
N THR A 14 -42.50 -20.56 15.89
CA THR A 14 -43.16 -21.86 15.52
C THR A 14 -42.00 -22.81 15.19
N GLU A 15 -41.64 -23.86 15.92
CA GLU A 15 -42.41 -24.93 16.55
C GLU A 15 -41.60 -25.55 17.71
N LYS A 16 -42.21 -25.66 18.88
CA LYS A 16 -41.99 -26.80 19.78
C LYS A 16 -43.11 -27.79 19.47
N THR A 17 -42.81 -29.07 19.28
CA THR A 17 -43.45 -30.25 19.93
C THR A 17 -42.94 -31.53 19.27
N GLY A 18 -42.45 -32.51 20.05
CA GLY A 18 -42.32 -33.90 19.60
C GLY A 18 -41.06 -34.63 20.05
N ALA A 19 -41.13 -35.30 21.21
CA ALA A 19 -40.31 -36.48 21.53
C ALA A 19 -41.13 -37.75 21.15
N PRO A 20 -40.57 -38.96 20.89
CA PRO A 20 -39.82 -39.72 21.90
C PRO A 20 -38.67 -40.65 21.42
N LYS A 21 -38.04 -41.27 22.43
CA LYS A 21 -37.00 -42.32 22.54
C LYS A 21 -36.91 -43.42 21.44
N HIS A 22 -35.67 -43.87 21.13
CA HIS A 22 -35.33 -45.31 21.13
C HIS A 22 -33.82 -45.59 21.24
N GLU A 23 -33.49 -46.66 21.98
CA GLU A 23 -32.16 -47.19 22.26
C GLU A 23 -31.58 -48.06 21.11
N SER A 24 -30.24 -48.16 21.11
CA SER A 24 -29.42 -49.36 20.89
C SER A 24 -29.00 -49.83 19.47
N ARG A 25 -27.67 -49.98 19.36
CA ARG A 25 -26.87 -51.08 18.76
C ARG A 25 -26.62 -51.17 17.25
N SER A 26 -25.31 -51.06 16.95
CA SER A 26 -24.47 -51.87 16.05
C SER A 26 -24.80 -51.92 14.54
N SER A 27 -23.87 -51.40 13.72
CA SER A 27 -23.15 -52.23 12.75
C SER A 27 -22.04 -51.44 12.06
N GLU A 28 -20.88 -52.08 11.99
CA GLU A 28 -19.70 -51.66 11.24
C GLU A 28 -20.02 -51.47 9.76
N ARG A 29 -19.63 -50.33 9.19
CA ARG A 29 -19.12 -50.28 7.81
C ARG A 29 -17.92 -49.36 7.76
N ARG A 30 -16.74 -49.99 7.68
CA ARG A 30 -15.52 -49.38 7.14
C ARG A 30 -15.87 -48.73 5.80
N ASN A 31 -15.56 -47.45 5.65
CA ASN A 31 -15.29 -46.88 4.34
C ASN A 31 -14.11 -45.93 4.49
N GLU A 32 -12.94 -46.44 4.11
CA GLU A 32 -11.68 -45.69 4.03
C GLU A 32 -11.86 -44.54 3.05
N SER A 33 -11.67 -43.32 3.53
CA SER A 33 -11.50 -42.15 2.66
C SER A 33 -10.04 -42.12 2.21
N PRO A 34 -9.72 -41.97 0.91
CA PRO A 34 -8.35 -41.93 0.46
C PRO A 34 -7.68 -40.67 1.01
N SER A 35 -6.61 -40.87 1.78
CA SER A 35 -5.73 -39.81 2.26
C SER A 35 -5.19 -39.04 1.06
N VAL A 36 -5.62 -37.78 0.90
CA VAL A 36 -4.98 -36.83 -0.02
C VAL A 36 -3.65 -36.41 0.62
N SER A 37 -2.63 -37.26 0.46
CA SER A 37 -1.26 -36.95 0.85
C SER A 37 -0.63 -36.08 -0.24
N GLY A 38 -0.35 -34.81 0.06
CA GLY A 38 0.40 -33.95 -0.86
C GLY A 38 0.24 -32.45 -0.65
N LEU A 39 -0.76 -32.01 0.11
CA LEU A 39 -0.84 -30.59 0.51
C LEU A 39 0.08 -30.38 1.73
N PRO A 40 1.01 -29.41 1.68
CA PRO A 40 1.79 -29.06 2.85
C PRO A 40 0.84 -28.63 3.97
N SER A 41 1.09 -29.12 5.17
CA SER A 41 0.31 -28.74 6.35
C SER A 41 0.39 -27.22 6.57
N SER A 42 -0.62 -26.61 7.19
CA SER A 42 -0.61 -25.16 7.47
C SER A 42 0.67 -24.71 8.18
N ARG A 43 1.25 -25.57 9.04
CA ARG A 43 2.56 -25.33 9.67
C ARG A 43 3.73 -25.35 8.69
N GLN A 44 3.73 -26.24 7.70
CA GLN A 44 4.77 -26.27 6.66
C GLN A 44 4.65 -25.08 5.70
N ILE A 45 3.43 -24.63 5.42
CA ILE A 45 3.18 -23.39 4.65
C ILE A 45 3.67 -22.18 5.45
N GLU A 46 3.36 -22.11 6.75
CA GLU A 46 3.86 -21.06 7.64
C GLU A 46 5.39 -21.10 7.74
N GLU A 47 6.01 -22.25 7.99
CA GLU A 47 7.47 -22.39 8.05
C GLU A 47 8.16 -22.00 6.73
N GLN A 48 7.58 -22.37 5.57
CA GLN A 48 8.11 -21.96 4.26
C GLN A 48 7.92 -20.47 3.99
N LEU A 49 6.77 -19.88 4.32
CA LEU A 49 6.51 -18.45 4.19
C LEU A 49 7.39 -17.62 5.14
N PHE A 50 7.66 -18.10 6.35
CA PHE A 50 8.37 -17.35 7.40
C PHE A 50 9.88 -17.61 7.45
N SER A 51 10.40 -18.69 6.83
CA SER A 51 11.85 -18.97 6.82
C SER A 51 12.71 -17.87 6.17
N GLY A 52 12.11 -17.01 5.33
CA GLY A 52 12.76 -15.85 4.71
C GLY A 52 12.10 -14.50 5.00
N SER A 53 11.02 -14.46 5.79
CA SER A 53 10.20 -13.27 6.01
C SER A 53 10.39 -12.73 7.42
N SER A 54 10.90 -11.52 7.56
CA SER A 54 10.93 -10.83 8.85
C SER A 54 9.62 -10.10 9.09
N ILE A 55 8.81 -10.55 10.05
CA ILE A 55 7.63 -9.80 10.51
C ILE A 55 8.12 -8.68 11.43
N ILE A 56 7.99 -7.43 10.97
CA ILE A 56 8.20 -6.25 11.82
C ILE A 56 6.82 -5.84 12.35
N ASN A 57 6.54 -6.13 13.62
CA ASN A 57 5.31 -5.68 14.27
C ASN A 57 5.48 -4.24 14.76
N VAL A 58 4.61 -3.33 14.32
CA VAL A 58 4.54 -1.95 14.82
C VAL A 58 3.30 -1.84 15.71
N SER A 59 3.50 -1.77 17.02
CA SER A 59 2.39 -1.70 17.98
C SER A 59 1.61 -0.38 17.89
N PRO A 60 0.28 -0.37 18.07
CA PRO A 60 -0.57 0.83 17.94
C PRO A 60 -0.39 1.87 19.06
N GLU A 61 0.38 1.60 20.11
CA GLU A 61 0.52 2.49 21.28
C GLU A 61 1.27 3.80 20.99
N THR A 62 2.08 3.87 19.93
CA THR A 62 2.87 5.08 19.61
C THR A 62 1.99 6.26 19.15
N ALA A 63 0.73 6.02 18.76
CA ALA A 63 -0.19 7.07 18.31
C ALA A 63 -0.93 7.80 19.43
N ARG A 64 -0.92 7.29 20.68
CA ARG A 64 -1.80 7.79 21.77
C ARG A 64 -1.12 8.73 22.79
N SER A 65 0.19 8.95 22.70
CA SER A 65 0.94 9.66 23.77
C SER A 65 1.39 11.09 23.43
N SER A 66 0.65 11.82 22.58
CA SER A 66 1.03 13.20 22.21
C SER A 66 -0.12 14.18 22.21
N ALA A 67 -1.08 13.98 23.10
CA ALA A 67 -2.05 15.01 23.48
C ALA A 67 -1.75 15.48 24.91
N SER A 68 -0.72 16.31 25.09
CA SER A 68 -0.64 17.20 26.25
C SER A 68 0.37 18.34 26.05
N THR A 69 -0.19 19.56 26.10
CA THR A 69 0.40 20.84 26.55
C THR A 69 1.56 21.51 25.78
N ALA A 70 1.17 22.64 25.16
CA ALA A 70 1.78 23.98 25.20
C ALA A 70 3.17 24.23 24.58
N HIS A 71 3.22 25.07 23.53
CA HIS A 71 3.72 26.44 23.70
C HIS A 71 3.39 27.34 22.48
N THR A 72 2.74 28.46 22.78
CA THR A 72 2.68 29.67 21.95
C THR A 72 4.06 30.31 21.89
N ALA A 73 4.59 30.56 20.68
CA ALA A 73 5.65 31.53 20.47
C ALA A 73 5.49 32.21 19.11
N ASP A 74 5.18 33.49 19.24
CA ASP A 74 5.07 34.57 18.28
C ASP A 74 6.39 34.78 17.50
N VAL A 75 6.34 35.03 16.18
CA VAL A 75 7.46 35.63 15.44
C VAL A 75 6.90 36.61 14.39
N PRO A 76 7.40 37.85 14.30
CA PRO A 76 6.76 38.93 13.55
C PRO A 76 7.28 39.10 12.11
N ASP A 77 6.47 39.83 11.34
CA ASP A 77 6.69 40.37 10.00
C ASP A 77 8.04 41.08 9.79
N GLY A 78 8.56 40.98 8.55
CA GLY A 78 9.70 41.76 8.07
C GLY A 78 9.82 41.77 6.55
N SER A 79 9.60 42.95 5.97
CA SER A 79 9.37 43.31 4.57
C SER A 79 10.57 43.29 3.61
N ALA A 80 10.28 42.89 2.36
CA ALA A 80 10.69 43.41 1.04
C ALA A 80 12.03 44.13 0.83
N LEU A 81 12.75 43.74 -0.24
CA LEU A 81 13.37 44.67 -1.19
C LEU A 81 13.44 44.11 -2.62
N SER A 82 13.43 45.06 -3.55
CA SER A 82 13.13 45.01 -4.99
C SER A 82 14.36 44.79 -5.88
N GLY A 83 14.16 44.29 -7.10
CA GLY A 83 15.14 44.37 -8.18
C GLY A 83 14.88 43.37 -9.32
N GLY A 84 13.97 43.69 -10.23
CA GLY A 84 13.61 42.83 -11.36
C GLY A 84 14.56 42.91 -12.56
N ILE A 85 14.41 41.96 -13.49
CA ILE A 85 14.51 42.20 -14.94
C ILE A 85 13.57 41.21 -15.64
N ALA A 86 12.74 41.74 -16.54
CA ALA A 86 11.77 41.00 -17.34
C ALA A 86 12.41 40.38 -18.60
N SER A 87 11.88 39.23 -19.03
CA SER A 87 11.83 38.77 -20.43
C SER A 87 10.75 37.68 -20.53
N ARG A 88 9.52 38.04 -20.91
CA ARG A 88 8.89 37.95 -22.25
C ARG A 88 8.74 36.54 -22.83
N ASP A 89 7.45 36.22 -23.01
CA ASP A 89 6.78 35.31 -23.96
C ASP A 89 7.02 33.79 -23.89
N ALA A 90 6.00 33.07 -23.42
CA ALA A 90 5.11 32.31 -24.30
C ALA A 90 3.82 31.93 -23.55
N GLY A 91 2.67 32.12 -24.21
CA GLY A 91 1.34 31.91 -23.64
C GLY A 91 1.13 30.47 -23.14
N ALA A 92 0.85 30.37 -21.84
CA ALA A 92 0.47 29.16 -21.16
C ALA A 92 -0.99 28.81 -21.45
N THR A 93 -1.23 27.60 -21.95
CA THR A 93 -2.47 26.87 -21.69
C THR A 93 -2.24 25.95 -20.49
N LEU A 94 -3.20 25.95 -19.59
CA LEU A 94 -3.14 25.49 -18.20
C LEU A 94 -2.88 23.98 -17.99
N ASP A 95 -2.12 23.71 -16.92
CA ASP A 95 -2.19 22.62 -15.95
C ASP A 95 -2.13 21.15 -16.41
N ALA A 96 -0.90 20.61 -16.43
CA ALA A 96 -0.59 19.23 -16.06
C ALA A 96 0.71 19.26 -15.25
N ALA A 97 0.82 18.44 -14.18
CA ALA A 97 2.11 18.23 -13.50
C ALA A 97 3.17 17.89 -14.55
N GLY A 98 4.29 18.60 -14.57
CA GLY A 98 5.32 18.44 -15.61
C GLY A 98 5.86 17.01 -15.62
N SER A 99 5.42 16.21 -16.59
CA SER A 99 5.94 14.86 -16.79
C SER A 99 7.19 14.95 -17.67
N ALA A 100 8.36 14.61 -17.13
CA ALA A 100 9.62 14.49 -17.86
C ALA A 100 10.07 13.03 -17.92
N ARG A 101 10.97 12.65 -18.84
CA ARG A 101 11.57 11.30 -18.86
C ARG A 101 13.02 11.36 -18.40
N VAL A 102 13.35 10.63 -17.33
CA VAL A 102 14.73 10.46 -16.83
C VAL A 102 15.02 8.98 -16.66
N GLY A 103 16.05 8.47 -17.33
CA GLY A 103 16.44 7.06 -17.22
C GLY A 103 15.39 6.07 -17.72
N GLY A 104 14.50 6.48 -18.63
CA GLY A 104 13.46 5.63 -19.24
C GLY A 104 12.09 5.68 -18.55
N PHE A 105 12.01 6.20 -17.32
CA PHE A 105 10.74 6.31 -16.60
C PHE A 105 10.10 7.70 -16.78
N VAL A 106 8.78 7.74 -16.76
CA VAL A 106 8.02 8.98 -16.64
C VAL A 106 8.17 9.50 -15.22
N THR A 107 8.55 10.76 -15.06
CA THR A 107 8.80 11.41 -13.77
C THR A 107 7.68 12.40 -13.44
N TYR A 108 7.20 12.37 -12.21
CA TYR A 108 6.29 13.36 -11.63
C TYR A 108 6.97 14.11 -10.50
N ASP A 109 6.88 15.44 -10.53
CA ASP A 109 7.28 16.30 -9.42
C ASP A 109 6.18 16.32 -8.36
N ILE A 110 6.50 15.85 -7.16
CA ILE A 110 5.59 15.82 -6.04
C ILE A 110 5.75 17.08 -5.20
N SER A 111 4.63 17.79 -5.04
CA SER A 111 4.55 19.03 -4.28
C SER A 111 3.72 18.86 -3.01
N PRO A 112 4.13 19.44 -1.86
CA PRO A 112 3.33 19.46 -0.63
C PRO A 112 1.92 20.02 -0.81
N ALA A 113 1.68 20.85 -1.83
CA ALA A 113 0.37 21.46 -2.09
C ALA A 113 -0.66 20.49 -2.71
N ARG A 114 -0.23 19.33 -3.21
CA ARG A 114 -1.08 18.39 -3.95
C ARG A 114 -1.26 17.04 -3.26
N VAL A 115 -0.33 16.69 -2.39
CA VAL A 115 -0.37 15.41 -1.66
C VAL A 115 -1.39 15.45 -0.54
N GLU A 116 -1.81 14.26 -0.12
CA GLU A 116 -2.66 14.10 1.05
C GLU A 116 -1.97 14.67 2.33
N PRO A 117 -2.69 15.40 3.21
CA PRO A 117 -2.10 16.10 4.35
C PRO A 117 -1.32 15.25 5.37
N HIS A 118 -1.71 13.99 5.58
CA HIS A 118 -1.05 13.01 6.44
C HIS A 118 0.12 12.28 5.74
N PHE A 119 0.47 12.65 4.50
CA PHE A 119 1.78 12.35 3.93
C PHE A 119 2.87 13.24 4.57
N VAL A 120 3.07 13.05 5.87
CA VAL A 120 3.93 13.87 6.74
C VAL A 120 5.38 13.94 6.31
N ALA A 121 5.89 12.95 5.57
CA ALA A 121 7.24 13.01 5.00
C ALA A 121 7.42 14.15 3.98
N ILE A 122 6.33 14.66 3.41
CA ILE A 122 6.30 15.77 2.46
C ILE A 122 5.63 17.00 3.09
N SER A 123 4.45 16.82 3.69
CA SER A 123 3.65 17.93 4.23
C SER A 123 4.24 18.52 5.51
N GLN A 124 4.86 17.69 6.36
CA GLN A 124 5.36 18.08 7.67
C GLN A 124 6.70 17.41 8.00
N PRO A 125 7.76 17.59 7.17
CA PRO A 125 8.98 16.80 7.24
C PRO A 125 9.78 17.00 8.53
N ARG A 126 9.51 18.04 9.31
CA ARG A 126 10.16 18.33 10.61
C ARG A 126 9.31 17.95 11.82
N SER A 127 8.14 17.33 11.61
CA SER A 127 7.25 16.93 12.70
C SER A 127 7.76 15.71 13.47
N ALA A 128 7.31 15.58 14.72
CA ALA A 128 7.57 14.38 15.54
C ALA A 128 7.00 13.10 14.89
N TYR A 129 5.92 13.20 14.12
CA TYR A 129 5.37 12.08 13.35
C TYR A 129 6.33 11.62 12.26
N CYS A 130 6.95 12.54 11.52
CA CYS A 130 7.94 12.21 10.51
C CYS A 130 9.20 11.56 11.13
N GLU A 131 9.60 11.96 12.35
CA GLU A 131 10.72 11.32 13.06
C GLU A 131 10.46 9.85 13.42
N GLN A 132 9.20 9.46 13.66
CA GLN A 132 8.85 8.05 13.85
C GLN A 132 9.14 7.23 12.59
N PHE A 133 8.79 7.77 11.41
CA PHE A 133 9.10 7.11 10.14
C PHE A 133 10.59 7.11 9.83
N ARG A 134 11.35 8.16 10.20
CA ARG A 134 12.83 8.14 10.10
C ARG A 134 13.45 7.06 10.96
N SER A 135 12.95 6.90 12.19
CA SER A 135 13.39 5.83 13.10
C SER A 135 13.09 4.45 12.52
N LEU A 136 11.90 4.26 11.95
CA LEU A 136 11.51 3.00 11.30
C LEU A 136 12.38 2.71 10.06
N ARG A 137 12.62 3.72 9.22
CA ARG A 137 13.53 3.63 8.06
C ARG A 137 14.90 3.13 8.50
N THR A 138 15.50 3.72 9.54
CA THR A 138 16.83 3.30 10.04
C THR A 138 16.83 1.82 10.43
N ARG A 139 15.80 1.35 11.14
CA ARG A 139 15.67 -0.08 11.50
C ARG A 139 15.56 -0.98 10.28
N ILE A 140 14.82 -0.55 9.25
CA ILE A 140 14.64 -1.31 8.01
C ILE A 140 15.94 -1.35 7.18
N LEU A 141 16.71 -0.27 7.14
CA LEU A 141 18.03 -0.20 6.50
C LEU A 141 19.06 -1.05 7.26
N GLN A 142 19.04 -1.05 8.59
CA GLN A 142 19.94 -1.88 9.41
C GLN A 142 19.62 -3.37 9.31
N ALA A 143 18.33 -3.71 9.36
CA ALA A 143 17.91 -5.06 9.01
C ALA A 143 18.39 -5.35 7.59
N GLY A 144 18.32 -4.33 6.70
CA GLY A 144 18.71 -4.18 5.28
C GLY A 144 19.87 -5.02 4.83
N GLU A 145 20.99 -4.71 5.46
CA GLU A 145 22.35 -5.08 5.09
C GLU A 145 22.57 -6.59 4.92
N ARG A 146 21.70 -7.42 5.48
CA ARG A 146 21.81 -8.90 5.42
C ARG A 146 21.03 -9.55 4.27
N LEU A 147 20.17 -8.81 3.54
CA LEU A 147 19.31 -9.36 2.49
C LEU A 147 19.46 -8.58 1.18
N GLN A 148 19.47 -9.29 0.04
CA GLN A 148 19.69 -8.73 -1.30
C GLN A 148 18.51 -7.87 -1.82
N THR A 149 17.26 -8.25 -1.54
CA THR A 149 16.05 -7.52 -1.97
C THR A 149 14.93 -7.72 -0.95
N ARG A 150 14.13 -6.69 -0.69
CA ARG A 150 13.07 -6.72 0.33
C ARG A 150 11.71 -6.41 -0.23
N ALA A 151 10.85 -7.42 -0.26
CA ALA A 151 9.42 -7.21 -0.36
C ALA A 151 8.86 -6.89 1.04
N ILE A 152 8.23 -5.74 1.19
CA ILE A 152 7.56 -5.28 2.40
C ILE A 152 6.07 -5.20 2.11
N VAL A 153 5.29 -5.89 2.92
CA VAL A 153 3.83 -5.82 2.89
C VAL A 153 3.39 -5.12 4.17
N ILE A 154 2.61 -4.05 4.03
CA ILE A 154 1.96 -3.39 5.17
C ILE A 154 0.51 -3.84 5.21
N THR A 155 0.11 -4.45 6.33
CA THR A 155 -1.24 -4.97 6.54
C THR A 155 -1.81 -4.47 7.87
N SER A 156 -3.13 -4.62 8.00
CA SER A 156 -3.98 -4.13 9.08
C SER A 156 -4.98 -5.20 9.47
N ALA A 157 -5.55 -5.05 10.66
CA ALA A 157 -6.78 -5.75 11.01
C ALA A 157 -8.03 -5.11 10.36
N GLY A 158 -8.07 -3.78 10.22
CA GLY A 158 -9.22 -3.03 9.75
C GLY A 158 -9.01 -2.18 8.50
N ILE A 159 -10.12 -1.70 7.97
CA ILE A 159 -10.21 -0.68 6.91
C ILE A 159 -9.81 0.69 7.47
N ALA A 160 -9.26 1.56 6.63
CA ALA A 160 -8.95 2.96 6.98
C ALA A 160 -7.94 3.20 8.13
N GLU A 161 -7.13 2.20 8.50
CA GLU A 161 -6.07 2.34 9.51
C GLU A 161 -4.78 2.99 8.99
N GLY A 162 -4.79 3.52 7.76
CA GLY A 162 -3.65 4.27 7.21
C GLY A 162 -2.52 3.43 6.61
N LYS A 163 -2.73 2.14 6.29
CA LYS A 163 -1.72 1.26 5.64
C LYS A 163 -1.02 1.92 4.46
N THR A 164 -1.80 2.46 3.53
CA THR A 164 -1.30 3.12 2.32
C THR A 164 -0.44 4.32 2.66
N LEU A 165 -0.90 5.17 3.58
CA LEU A 165 -0.13 6.32 4.06
C LEU A 165 1.14 5.90 4.79
N THR A 166 1.09 4.85 5.62
CA THR A 166 2.29 4.30 6.28
C THR A 166 3.30 3.82 5.25
N ALA A 167 2.85 3.10 4.21
CA ALA A 167 3.71 2.61 3.14
C ALA A 167 4.33 3.77 2.35
N LEU A 168 3.52 4.75 1.93
CA LEU A 168 3.97 5.93 1.19
C LEU A 168 5.01 6.74 1.97
N ASN A 169 4.72 7.08 3.24
CA ASN A 169 5.63 7.84 4.09
C ASN A 169 6.97 7.12 4.27
N LEU A 170 6.93 5.82 4.55
CA LEU A 170 8.13 5.03 4.79
C LEU A 170 8.96 4.84 3.50
N ALA A 171 8.30 4.49 2.40
CA ALA A 171 8.94 4.29 1.10
C ALA A 171 9.58 5.60 0.58
N TRP A 172 8.90 6.74 0.76
CA TRP A 172 9.43 8.06 0.41
C TRP A 172 10.74 8.36 1.14
N LEU A 173 10.79 8.11 2.45
CA LEU A 173 12.00 8.34 3.24
C LEU A 173 13.10 7.31 2.93
N LEU A 174 12.76 6.08 2.55
CA LEU A 174 13.72 5.07 2.09
C LEU A 174 14.35 5.48 0.77
N ALA A 175 13.55 5.95 -0.19
CA ALA A 175 14.02 6.40 -1.52
C ALA A 175 15.01 7.57 -1.44
N GLN A 176 14.87 8.44 -0.43
CA GLN A 176 15.83 9.52 -0.15
C GLN A 176 17.22 9.02 0.31
N THR A 177 17.38 7.72 0.56
CA THR A 177 18.68 7.14 0.94
C THR A 177 19.51 6.95 -0.31
N GLU A 178 20.73 7.48 -0.32
CA GLU A 178 21.61 7.40 -1.48
C GLU A 178 21.84 5.94 -1.92
N GLY A 179 21.69 5.70 -3.23
CA GLY A 179 21.84 4.37 -3.83
C GLY A 179 20.65 3.42 -3.64
N VAL A 180 19.61 3.80 -2.88
CA VAL A 180 18.42 2.96 -2.67
C VAL A 180 17.39 3.19 -3.76
N ARG A 181 17.01 2.12 -4.46
CA ARG A 181 15.87 2.10 -5.39
C ARG A 181 14.66 1.49 -4.71
N CYS A 182 13.67 2.31 -4.40
CA CYS A 182 12.45 1.88 -3.74
C CYS A 182 11.25 1.96 -4.70
N LEU A 183 10.46 0.89 -4.78
CA LEU A 183 9.23 0.80 -5.58
C LEU A 183 8.02 0.59 -4.67
N ILE A 184 6.92 1.29 -4.93
CA ILE A 184 5.59 0.94 -4.46
C ILE A 184 4.81 0.31 -5.61
N ILE A 185 4.13 -0.80 -5.35
CA ILE A 185 3.17 -1.41 -6.26
C ILE A 185 1.79 -1.30 -5.63
N ASP A 186 0.90 -0.53 -6.27
CA ASP A 186 -0.50 -0.47 -5.86
C ASP A 186 -1.23 -1.74 -6.32
N SER A 187 -1.24 -2.75 -5.44
CA SER A 187 -1.82 -4.07 -5.73
C SER A 187 -3.30 -4.15 -5.32
N ASP A 188 -3.88 -3.06 -4.79
CA ASP A 188 -5.32 -2.97 -4.57
C ASP A 188 -6.04 -2.60 -5.86
N LEU A 189 -6.13 -3.55 -6.78
CA LEU A 189 -6.74 -3.35 -8.09
C LEU A 189 -8.26 -3.14 -8.03
N ARG A 190 -8.91 -3.41 -6.89
CA ARG A 190 -10.34 -3.12 -6.73
C ARG A 190 -10.59 -1.64 -6.59
N GLN A 191 -9.77 -0.96 -5.80
CA GLN A 191 -9.86 0.47 -5.57
C GLN A 191 -8.45 1.10 -5.47
N PRO A 192 -7.73 1.21 -6.60
CA PRO A 192 -6.42 1.86 -6.64
C PRO A 192 -6.52 3.29 -6.10
N CYS A 193 -5.60 3.68 -5.22
CA CYS A 193 -5.68 4.97 -4.53
C CYS A 193 -4.33 5.67 -4.38
N ALA A 194 -3.21 5.02 -4.70
CA ALA A 194 -1.88 5.59 -4.47
C ALA A 194 -1.66 6.92 -5.21
N THR A 195 -2.18 7.04 -6.43
CA THR A 195 -2.10 8.27 -7.24
C THR A 195 -2.85 9.43 -6.61
N ASP A 196 -4.00 9.16 -5.99
CA ASP A 196 -4.82 10.17 -5.32
C ASP A 196 -4.10 10.74 -4.09
N TYR A 197 -3.46 9.88 -3.30
CA TYR A 197 -2.63 10.30 -2.16
C TYR A 197 -1.43 11.17 -2.59
N LEU A 198 -0.95 10.99 -3.81
CA LEU A 198 0.20 11.70 -4.38
C LEU A 198 -0.19 12.96 -5.16
N GLY A 199 -1.47 13.13 -5.49
CA GLY A 199 -1.95 14.23 -6.33
C GLY A 199 -1.38 14.21 -7.74
N ILE A 200 -1.19 13.01 -8.32
CA ILE A 200 -0.69 12.80 -9.67
C ILE A 200 -1.73 12.11 -10.55
N ASP A 201 -1.68 12.36 -11.85
CA ASP A 201 -2.50 11.67 -12.84
C ASP A 201 -1.63 10.65 -13.61
N ALA A 202 -1.67 9.39 -13.17
CA ALA A 202 -0.94 8.29 -13.78
C ALA A 202 -1.94 7.16 -14.12
N PRO A 203 -2.64 7.25 -15.27
CA PRO A 203 -3.80 6.42 -15.57
C PRO A 203 -3.47 4.96 -15.95
N VAL A 204 -2.19 4.70 -16.25
CA VAL A 204 -1.69 3.38 -16.63
C VAL A 204 -0.92 2.78 -15.46
N GLY A 205 -1.15 1.49 -15.17
CA GLY A 205 -0.49 0.80 -14.09
C GLY A 205 -0.50 -0.72 -14.20
N LEU A 206 -0.48 -1.37 -13.03
CA LEU A 206 -0.42 -2.80 -12.85
C LEU A 206 -1.55 -3.53 -13.59
N SER A 207 -2.76 -2.97 -13.60
CA SER A 207 -3.93 -3.49 -14.33
C SER A 207 -3.64 -3.70 -15.82
N GLU A 208 -3.11 -2.68 -16.49
CA GLU A 208 -2.80 -2.72 -17.92
C GLU A 208 -1.61 -3.64 -18.25
N VAL A 209 -0.63 -3.70 -17.34
CA VAL A 209 0.51 -4.63 -17.46
C VAL A 209 0.05 -6.08 -17.33
N LEU A 210 -0.81 -6.37 -16.37
CA LEU A 210 -1.40 -7.71 -16.17
C LEU A 210 -2.26 -8.13 -17.37
N GLY A 211 -2.97 -7.18 -17.98
CA GLY A 211 -3.70 -7.38 -19.23
C GLY A 211 -2.83 -7.52 -20.49
N GLY A 212 -1.50 -7.35 -20.38
CA GLY A 212 -0.57 -7.43 -21.50
C GLY A 212 -0.67 -6.26 -22.48
N GLN A 213 -1.30 -5.16 -22.07
CA GLN A 213 -1.54 -3.99 -22.92
C GLN A 213 -0.30 -3.08 -22.97
N ILE A 214 0.45 -3.03 -21.87
CA ILE A 214 1.59 -2.13 -21.68
C ILE A 214 2.73 -2.90 -21.03
N ARG A 215 3.97 -2.53 -21.35
CA ARG A 215 5.17 -3.14 -20.75
C ARG A 215 5.35 -2.63 -19.32
N LEU A 216 5.90 -3.48 -18.45
CA LEU A 216 6.13 -3.14 -17.04
C LEU A 216 6.93 -1.84 -16.87
N GLU A 217 8.02 -1.69 -17.61
CA GLU A 217 8.89 -0.50 -17.57
C GLU A 217 8.19 0.80 -17.98
N ASP A 218 7.21 0.73 -18.87
CA ASP A 218 6.45 1.89 -19.36
C ASP A 218 5.34 2.31 -18.37
N ALA A 219 4.92 1.40 -17.49
CA ALA A 219 3.91 1.64 -16.46
C ALA A 219 4.52 2.13 -15.13
N ILE A 220 5.82 1.94 -14.92
CA ILE A 220 6.51 2.44 -13.73
C ILE A 220 6.81 3.93 -13.91
N VAL A 221 6.47 4.71 -12.89
CA VAL A 221 6.74 6.14 -12.83
C VAL A 221 7.71 6.44 -11.69
N ARG A 222 8.51 7.51 -11.85
CA ARG A 222 9.41 8.04 -10.82
C ARG A 222 8.77 9.27 -10.19
N LEU A 223 8.95 9.42 -8.89
CA LEU A 223 8.39 10.49 -8.05
C LEU A 223 9.55 11.28 -7.45
N ASP A 224 9.72 12.51 -7.91
CA ASP A 224 10.75 13.43 -7.43
C ASP A 224 10.18 14.43 -6.42
N PRO A 225 11.01 14.97 -5.50
CA PRO A 225 12.47 14.87 -5.44
C PRO A 225 13.01 13.63 -4.70
N ALA A 226 12.16 12.76 -4.15
CA ALA A 226 12.65 11.61 -3.37
C ALA A 226 13.31 10.50 -4.20
N GLY A 227 13.08 10.44 -5.52
CA GLY A 227 13.53 9.32 -6.35
C GLY A 227 12.79 8.02 -6.05
N LEU A 228 11.56 8.11 -5.54
CA LEU A 228 10.68 6.96 -5.28
C LEU A 228 10.06 6.48 -6.58
N TYR A 229 9.89 5.18 -6.77
CA TYR A 229 9.17 4.62 -7.92
C TYR A 229 7.79 4.14 -7.51
N LEU A 230 6.83 4.27 -8.43
CA LEU A 230 5.47 3.78 -8.28
C LEU A 230 5.08 2.99 -9.53
N LEU A 231 4.52 1.80 -9.31
CA LEU A 231 3.66 1.13 -10.28
C LEU A 231 2.21 1.39 -9.83
N PRO A 232 1.48 2.32 -10.48
CA PRO A 232 0.10 2.62 -10.13
C PRO A 232 -0.79 1.37 -10.28
N GLY A 233 -1.99 1.38 -9.69
CA GLY A 233 -2.92 0.26 -9.87
C GLY A 233 -3.51 0.23 -11.29
N GLY A 234 -3.65 1.40 -11.91
CA GLY A 234 -4.29 1.55 -13.21
C GLY A 234 -5.81 1.47 -13.10
N LYS A 235 -6.48 0.98 -14.14
CA LYS A 235 -7.95 0.86 -14.13
C LYS A 235 -8.42 -0.18 -13.10
N ALA A 236 -9.43 0.18 -12.32
CA ALA A 236 -10.08 -0.73 -11.36
C ALA A 236 -10.60 -2.01 -12.02
N ARG A 237 -10.47 -3.14 -11.30
CA ARG A 237 -10.77 -4.49 -11.77
C ARG A 237 -11.48 -5.34 -10.72
N ASP A 238 -12.36 -6.22 -11.17
CA ASP A 238 -13.10 -7.17 -10.31
C ASP A 238 -12.43 -8.55 -10.22
N ASP A 239 -11.60 -8.92 -11.21
CA ASP A 239 -10.91 -10.22 -11.37
C ASP A 239 -9.54 -10.28 -10.65
N VAL A 240 -9.38 -9.49 -9.58
CA VAL A 240 -8.09 -9.28 -8.89
C VAL A 240 -7.42 -10.57 -8.41
N ALA A 241 -8.20 -11.49 -7.83
CA ALA A 241 -7.65 -12.72 -7.24
C ALA A 241 -6.99 -13.63 -8.30
N GLU A 242 -7.59 -13.72 -9.49
CA GLU A 242 -7.06 -14.48 -10.61
C GLU A 242 -5.79 -13.83 -11.16
N LEU A 243 -5.82 -12.51 -11.36
CA LEU A 243 -4.69 -11.77 -11.90
C LEU A 243 -3.47 -11.79 -10.97
N LEU A 244 -3.66 -11.61 -9.67
CA LEU A 244 -2.57 -11.62 -8.68
C LEU A 244 -2.04 -13.03 -8.40
N SER A 245 -2.83 -14.07 -8.67
CA SER A 245 -2.38 -15.48 -8.56
C SER A 245 -1.76 -16.01 -9.86
N GLY A 246 -1.84 -15.24 -10.94
CA GLY A 246 -1.45 -15.66 -12.28
C GLY A 246 0.07 -15.62 -12.53
N PRO A 247 0.53 -16.32 -13.59
CA PRO A 247 1.95 -16.36 -13.96
C PRO A 247 2.51 -14.99 -14.38
N THR A 248 1.66 -14.11 -14.91
CA THR A 248 2.06 -12.74 -15.29
C THR A 248 2.49 -11.94 -14.07
N TYR A 249 1.74 -11.99 -12.97
CA TYR A 249 2.11 -11.28 -11.73
C TYR A 249 3.39 -11.84 -11.12
N ALA A 250 3.56 -13.17 -11.11
CA ALA A 250 4.80 -13.79 -10.68
C ALA A 250 6.01 -13.29 -11.48
N ARG A 251 5.89 -13.17 -12.81
CA ARG A 251 6.94 -12.60 -13.67
C ARG A 251 7.22 -11.14 -13.34
N ILE A 252 6.18 -10.31 -13.17
CA ILE A 252 6.32 -8.91 -12.75
C ILE A 252 7.13 -8.83 -11.46
N LEU A 253 6.78 -9.63 -10.44
CA LEU A 253 7.51 -9.67 -9.16
C LEU A 253 8.96 -10.13 -9.31
N THR A 254 9.26 -11.03 -10.24
CA THR A 254 10.65 -11.42 -10.55
C THR A 254 11.42 -10.28 -11.20
N ASP A 255 10.81 -9.56 -12.13
CA ASP A 255 11.45 -8.47 -12.85
C ASP A 255 11.71 -7.27 -11.92
N VAL A 256 10.71 -6.86 -11.13
CA VAL A 256 10.90 -5.75 -10.19
C VAL A 256 11.94 -6.05 -9.12
N ARG A 257 12.10 -7.31 -8.69
CA ARG A 257 13.16 -7.71 -7.73
C ARG A 257 14.57 -7.54 -8.27
N ARG A 258 14.75 -7.50 -9.59
CA ARG A 258 16.05 -7.21 -10.23
C ARG A 258 16.29 -5.71 -10.37
N MET A 259 15.22 -4.92 -10.40
CA MET A 259 15.24 -3.49 -10.66
C MET A 259 15.27 -2.64 -9.38
N PHE A 260 14.77 -3.16 -8.26
CA PHE A 260 14.57 -2.40 -7.03
C PHE A 260 15.09 -3.15 -5.81
N ASP A 261 15.59 -2.41 -4.83
CA ASP A 261 16.19 -2.96 -3.62
C ASP A 261 15.10 -3.16 -2.54
N TYR A 262 14.12 -2.24 -2.51
CA TYR A 262 12.94 -2.28 -1.65
C TYR A 262 11.65 -2.21 -2.48
N ILE A 263 10.71 -3.12 -2.22
CA ILE A 263 9.43 -3.21 -2.92
C ILE A 263 8.31 -3.22 -1.88
N PHE A 264 7.44 -2.22 -1.91
CA PHE A 264 6.24 -2.14 -1.09
C PHE A 264 5.05 -2.63 -1.89
N LEU A 265 4.33 -3.62 -1.37
CA LEU A 265 3.07 -4.07 -1.96
C LEU A 265 1.92 -3.46 -1.15
N LEU A 266 1.15 -2.57 -1.78
CA LEU A 266 -0.10 -2.09 -1.20
C LEU A 266 -1.14 -3.19 -1.36
N THR A 267 -1.61 -3.72 -0.25
CA THR A 267 -2.74 -4.64 -0.22
C THR A 267 -4.03 -3.85 0.01
N GLN A 268 -5.18 -4.55 -0.06
CA GLN A 268 -6.48 -3.93 0.09
C GLN A 268 -6.53 -2.87 1.18
N ALA A 269 -6.80 -1.65 0.76
CA ALA A 269 -6.74 -0.47 1.59
C ALA A 269 -8.00 0.37 1.43
N CYS A 270 -9.18 -0.24 1.61
CA CYS A 270 -10.47 0.42 1.69
C CYS A 270 -11.47 -0.44 2.43
#